data_AF-A0A351EVB6-F1
#
_entry.id   AF-A0A351EVB6-F1
#
_cell.length_a   1.000
_cell.length_b   1.000
_cell.length_c   1.000
_cell.angle_alpha   90.00
_cell.angle_beta   90.00
_cell.angle_gamma   90.00
#
_symmetry.space_group_name_H-M   'P 1'
#
loop_
_entity.id
_entity.type
_entity.pdbx_description
1 polymer ?
#
loop_
_entity_poly.entity_id
_entity_poly.type
_entity_poly.pdbx_seq_one_letter_code
_entity_poly.pdbx_strand_id
1 'polypeptide(L)' 'MSGPKTNERPGTRAQGRYLKGSASKARRVLNLIRNESVEDARTILQFSETGVSEVVSKILESAVANA' A
#
# COMPACT_ATOMS: atom_id res chain seq x y z
N MET A 1 -17.46 -11.98 3.46
CA MET A 1 -17.45 -11.87 1.99
C MET A 1 -16.06 -11.48 1.55
N SER A 2 -15.30 -12.40 0.94
CA SER A 2 -14.01 -12.04 0.32
C SER A 2 -14.33 -11.14 -0.88
N GLY A 3 -13.86 -9.90 -0.88
CA GLY A 3 -13.90 -9.06 -2.08
C GLY A 3 -13.14 -9.75 -3.23
N PRO A 4 -13.42 -9.38 -4.49
CA PRO A 4 -12.76 -9.98 -5.64
C PRO A 4 -11.25 -9.76 -5.50
N LYS A 5 -10.50 -10.83 -5.74
CA LYS A 5 -9.04 -10.75 -5.70
C LYS A 5 -8.61 -9.89 -6.89
N THR A 6 -7.55 -9.09 -6.79
CA THR A 6 -7.12 -8.16 -7.86
C THR A 6 -6.86 -8.85 -9.22
N ASN A 7 -6.69 -10.18 -9.25
CA ASN A 7 -6.68 -10.99 -10.49
C ASN A 7 -8.06 -11.09 -11.20
N GLU A 8 -9.14 -10.57 -10.61
CA GLU A 8 -10.51 -10.62 -11.11
C GLU A 8 -11.06 -9.22 -11.45
N ARG A 9 -10.32 -8.14 -11.13
CA ARG A 9 -10.61 -6.76 -11.57
C ARG A 9 -9.47 -6.28 -12.46
N PRO A 10 -9.73 -5.61 -13.59
CA PRO A 10 -8.67 -4.97 -14.36
C PRO A 10 -7.91 -3.99 -13.44
N GLY A 11 -6.61 -4.18 -13.33
CA GLY A 11 -5.75 -3.39 -12.45
C GLY A 11 -4.38 -4.01 -12.32
N THR A 12 -3.45 -3.22 -11.79
CA THR A 12 -2.06 -3.64 -11.56
C THR A 12 -1.82 -3.96 -10.10
N ARG A 13 -0.75 -4.71 -9.86
CA ARG A 13 -0.40 -5.17 -8.53
C ARG A 13 1.10 -5.15 -8.35
N ALA A 14 1.52 -4.69 -7.17
CA ALA A 14 2.87 -4.92 -6.65
C ALA A 14 2.79 -5.70 -5.33
N GLN A 15 3.85 -6.43 -5.00
CA GLN A 15 3.96 -7.17 -3.75
C GLN A 15 5.38 -7.09 -3.19
N GLY A 16 5.50 -6.77 -1.89
CA GLY A 16 6.74 -6.92 -1.13
C GLY A 16 6.68 -8.16 -0.25
N ARG A 17 7.73 -8.99 -0.27
CA ARG A 17 7.84 -10.23 0.52
C ARG A 17 9.05 -10.17 1.46
N TYR A 18 8.99 -10.92 2.55
CA TYR A 18 10.08 -11.03 3.55
C TYR A 18 10.48 -9.69 4.17
N LEU A 19 9.52 -8.79 4.34
CA LEU A 19 9.73 -7.47 4.92
C LEU A 19 9.87 -7.59 6.44
N LYS A 20 10.82 -6.84 7.00
CA LYS A 20 11.00 -6.72 8.45
C LYS A 20 9.94 -5.77 9.02
N GLY A 21 9.36 -6.14 10.16
CA GLY A 21 8.43 -5.28 10.89
C GLY A 21 7.17 -6.00 11.35
N SER A 22 6.36 -5.31 12.15
CA SER A 22 5.11 -5.87 12.67
C SER A 22 3.96 -5.71 11.68
N ALA A 23 3.24 -6.81 11.44
CA ALA A 23 2.04 -6.82 10.61
C ALA A 23 0.92 -5.92 11.16
N SER A 24 0.85 -5.67 12.48
CA SER A 24 -0.16 -4.77 13.05
C SER A 24 0.12 -3.30 12.72
N LYS A 25 1.40 -2.89 12.77
CA LYS A 25 1.84 -1.54 12.38
C LYS A 25 1.57 -1.28 10.90
N ALA A 26 1.89 -2.26 10.04
CA ALA A 26 1.60 -2.18 8.62
C ALA A 26 0.09 -2.04 8.33
N ARG A 27 -0.75 -2.85 8.97
CA ARG A 27 -2.21 -2.78 8.80
C ARG A 27 -2.79 -1.41 9.17
N ARG A 28 -2.27 -0.76 10.21
CA ARG A 28 -2.70 0.59 10.60
C ARG A 28 -2.46 1.59 9.46
N VAL A 29 -1.27 1.59 8.88
CA VAL A 29 -0.93 2.48 7.74
C VAL A 29 -1.75 2.14 6.50
N LEU A 30 -1.85 0.85 6.16
CA LEU A 30 -2.62 0.39 5.00
C LEU A 30 -4.10 0.75 5.07
N ASN A 31 -4.67 0.85 6.27
CA ASN A 31 -6.06 1.27 6.45
C ASN A 31 -6.25 2.78 6.24
N LEU A 32 -5.22 3.61 6.43
CA LEU A 32 -5.29 5.05 6.16
C LEU A 32 -5.38 5.36 4.67
N ILE A 33 -4.67 4.59 3.84
CA ILE A 33 -4.61 4.81 2.39
C ILE A 33 -5.60 3.96 1.59
N ARG A 34 -6.47 3.22 2.27
CA ARG A 34 -7.41 2.30 1.60
C ARG A 34 -8.54 3.10 0.98
N ASN A 35 -8.78 2.88 -0.32
CA ASN A 35 -9.78 3.59 -1.13
C ASN A 35 -9.47 5.08 -1.36
N GLU A 36 -8.25 5.52 -1.05
CA GLU A 36 -7.77 6.86 -1.38
C GLU A 36 -7.25 6.92 -2.81
N SER A 37 -7.17 8.15 -3.35
CA SER A 37 -6.47 8.42 -4.61
C SER A 37 -4.97 8.15 -4.45
N VAL A 38 -4.25 7.98 -5.57
CA VAL A 38 -2.81 7.76 -5.53
C VAL A 38 -2.08 9.00 -4.98
N GLU A 39 -2.52 10.21 -5.34
CA GLU A 39 -1.94 11.45 -4.81
C GLU A 39 -2.16 11.59 -3.29
N ASP A 40 -3.36 11.30 -2.80
CA ASP A 40 -3.69 11.40 -1.38
C ASP A 40 -2.93 10.33 -0.57
N ALA A 41 -2.87 9.10 -1.09
CA ALA A 41 -2.10 8.02 -0.48
C ALA A 41 -0.61 8.38 -0.37
N ARG A 42 -0.01 8.98 -1.41
CA ARG A 42 1.38 9.48 -1.36
C ARG A 42 1.56 10.53 -0.26
N THR A 43 0.65 11.48 -0.17
CA THR A 43 0.68 12.54 0.84
C THR A 43 0.60 11.96 2.25
N ILE A 44 -0.36 11.06 2.50
CA ILE A 44 -0.51 10.38 3.79
C ILE A 44 0.76 9.60 4.16
N LEU A 45 1.36 8.86 3.22
CA LEU A 45 2.56 8.08 3.48
C LEU A 45 3.79 8.97 3.73
N GLN A 46 3.92 10.09 3.02
CA GLN A 46 5.04 11.03 3.16
C GLN A 46 5.07 11.69 4.54
N PHE A 47 3.91 12.07 5.07
CA PHE A 47 3.80 12.74 6.38
C PHE A 47 3.52 11.78 7.54
N SER A 48 3.55 10.47 7.29
CA SER A 48 3.37 9.48 8.35
C SER A 48 4.65 9.28 9.14
N GLU A 49 4.57 9.41 10.47
CA GLU A 49 5.72 9.22 11.38
C GLU A 49 6.18 7.75 11.49
N THR A 50 5.48 6.80 10.89
CA THR A 50 5.81 5.38 11.04
C THR A 50 6.81 4.92 9.99
N GLY A 51 7.90 4.25 10.40
CA GLY A 51 8.89 3.71 9.46
C GLY A 51 8.34 2.64 8.49
N VAL A 52 7.15 2.08 8.76
CA VAL A 52 6.48 1.16 7.82
C VAL A 52 5.95 1.91 6.59
N SER A 53 5.66 3.20 6.71
CA SER A 53 5.13 4.03 5.62
C SER A 53 6.12 4.16 4.47
N GLU A 54 7.43 4.17 4.75
CA GLU A 54 8.47 4.16 3.71
C GLU A 54 8.42 2.89 2.85
N VAL A 55 8.23 1.73 3.49
CA VAL A 55 8.14 0.44 2.80
C VAL A 55 6.87 0.36 1.97
N VAL A 56 5.73 0.83 2.52
CA VAL A 56 4.45 0.87 1.81
C VAL A 56 4.51 1.83 0.62
N SER A 57 5.16 2.99 0.77
CA SER A 57 5.36 3.96 -0.31
C SER A 57 6.12 3.34 -1.49
N LYS A 58 7.21 2.61 -1.23
CA LYS A 58 7.95 1.90 -2.31
C LYS A 58 7.09 0.89 -3.07
N ILE A 59 6.21 0.18 -2.36
CA ILE A 59 5.29 -0.79 -3.00
C ILE A 59 4.21 -0.06 -3.81
N LEU A 60 3.69 1.06 -3.29
CA LEU A 60 2.74 1.90 -4.01
C LEU A 60 3.33 2.42 -5.31
N GLU A 61 4.54 3.00 -5.27
CA GLU A 61 5.24 3.48 -6.47
C GLU A 61 5.49 2.36 -7.48
N SER A 62 5.84 1.16 -7.01
CA SER A 62 5.99 0.00 -7.90
C SER A 62 4.66 -0.42 -8.55
N ALA A 63 3.53 -0.34 -7.85
CA ALA A 63 2.22 -0.63 -8.43
C ALA A 63 1.83 0.41 -9.48
N VAL A 64 2.11 1.69 -9.22
CA VAL A 64 1.88 2.80 -10.16
C VAL A 64 2.75 2.65 -11.40
N ALA A 65 4.02 2.30 -11.25
CA ALA A 65 4.92 2.08 -12.38
C ALA A 65 4.55 0.88 -13.26
N ASN A 66 3.82 -0.09 -12.69
CA ASN A 66 3.31 -1.24 -13.43
C ASN A 66 2.00 -0.95 -14.19
N ALA A 67 1.27 0.10 -13.80
CA ALA A 67 0.01 0.53 -14.42
C ALA A 67 0.24 1.19 -15.77
#